data_AF-A0A9D6EA55-F1
#
_entry.id   AF-A0A9D6EA55-F1
#
_cell.length_a   1.000
_cell.length_b   1.000
_cell.length_c   1.000
_cell.angle_alpha   90.00
_cell.angle_beta   90.00
_cell.angle_gamma   90.00
#
_symmetry.space_group_name_H-M   'P 1'
#
loop_
_entity.id
_entity.type
_entity.pdbx_description
1 polymer ?
#
loop_
_entity_poly.entity_id
_entity_poly.type
_entity_poly.pdbx_seq_one_letter_code
_entity_poly.pdbx_strand_id
1 'polypeptide(L)' 'MNSTVDLLAIAAHRDDVELTCAGTLIRMARAGHRTGIVDLTEGETGT' A
#
# COMPACT_ATOMS: atom_id res chain seq x y z
N MET A 1 2.40 11.27 18.66
CA MET A 1 2.03 11.69 17.29
C MET A 1 0.97 10.72 16.80
N ASN A 2 -0.18 11.19 16.32
CA ASN A 2 -1.25 10.32 15.82
C ASN A 2 -0.89 9.87 14.39
N SER A 3 -0.57 8.59 14.24
CA SER A 3 -0.16 7.96 12.97
C SER A 3 -1.33 7.25 12.28
N THR A 4 -2.53 7.79 12.38
CA THR A 4 -3.69 7.26 11.67
C THR A 4 -3.48 7.37 10.16
N VAL A 5 -3.78 6.27 9.47
CA VAL A 5 -3.78 6.15 8.01
C VAL A 5 -5.24 6.23 7.57
N ASP A 6 -5.53 7.06 6.58
CA ASP A 6 -6.89 7.23 6.05
C ASP A 6 -7.23 6.11 5.04
N LEU A 7 -6.22 5.57 4.37
CA LEU A 7 -6.35 4.47 3.43
C LEU A 7 -5.18 3.49 3.52
N LEU A 8 -5.47 2.24 3.88
CA LEU A 8 -4.48 1.17 4.00
C LEU A 8 -4.72 0.12 2.90
N ALA A 9 -3.70 -0.13 2.07
CA ALA A 9 -3.67 -1.27 1.17
C ALA A 9 -2.98 -2.45 1.87
N ILE A 10 -3.59 -3.64 1.77
CA ILE A 10 -3.05 -4.88 2.33
C ILE A 10 -2.87 -5.86 1.18
N ALA A 11 -1.67 -6.41 1.06
CA ALA A 11 -1.24 -7.26 -0.03
C ALA A 11 -0.55 -8.53 0.46
N ALA A 12 -0.55 -9.58 -0.36
CA ALA A 12 0.05 -10.86 0.01
C ALA A 12 1.57 -10.80 -0.07
N HIS A 13 2.11 -10.22 -1.16
CA HIS A 13 3.54 -10.13 -1.42
C HIS A 13 3.95 -8.71 -1.74
N ARG A 14 5.26 -8.47 -1.65
CA ARG A 14 5.91 -7.27 -2.21
C ARG A 14 5.55 -7.14 -3.68
N ASP A 15 5.16 -5.94 -4.12
CA ASP A 15 4.76 -5.55 -5.49
C ASP A 15 3.26 -5.63 -5.85
N ASP A 16 2.48 -6.42 -5.11
CA ASP A 16 1.04 -6.59 -5.38
C ASP A 16 0.31 -5.24 -5.40
N VAL A 17 0.65 -4.34 -4.48
CA VAL A 17 0.03 -3.01 -4.39
C VAL A 17 0.39 -2.15 -5.59
N GLU A 18 1.66 -2.16 -6.01
CA GLU A 18 2.16 -1.43 -7.16
C GLU A 18 1.44 -1.86 -8.44
N LEU A 19 1.25 -3.17 -8.61
CA LEU A 19 0.62 -3.76 -9.78
C LEU A 19 -0.90 -3.56 -9.82
N THR A 20 -1.56 -3.56 -8.66
CA THR A 20 -3.03 -3.60 -8.61
C THR A 20 -3.69 -2.27 -8.27
N CYS A 21 -3.06 -1.42 -7.46
CA CYS A 21 -3.73 -0.24 -6.91
C CYS A 21 -2.85 0.99 -6.61
N ALA A 22 -1.60 1.05 -7.06
CA ALA A 22 -0.74 2.23 -6.89
C ALA A 22 -1.39 3.54 -7.38
N GLY A 23 -2.07 3.52 -8.52
CA GLY A 23 -2.77 4.70 -9.04
C GLY A 23 -3.83 5.25 -8.07
N THR A 24 -4.52 4.37 -7.36
CA THR A 24 -5.50 4.75 -6.32
C THR A 24 -4.81 5.40 -5.12
N LEU A 25 -3.73 4.79 -4.62
CA LEU A 25 -2.98 5.34 -3.49
C LEU A 25 -2.38 6.71 -3.82
N ILE A 26 -1.80 6.86 -5.02
CA ILE A 26 -1.25 8.14 -5.50
C ILE A 26 -2.36 9.20 -5.59
N ARG A 27 -3.53 8.84 -6.13
CA ARG A 27 -4.66 9.76 -6.23
C ARG A 27 -5.12 10.25 -4.85
N MET A 28 -5.20 9.34 -3.88
CA MET A 28 -5.63 9.69 -2.51
C MET A 28 -4.58 10.51 -1.76
N ALA A 29 -3.31 10.18 -1.93
CA ALA A 29 -2.21 10.99 -1.41
C ALA A 29 -2.24 12.42 -1.98
N ARG A 30 -2.49 12.58 -3.29
CA ARG A 30 -2.65 13.90 -3.93
C ARG A 30 -3.88 14.66 -3.42
N ALA A 31 -4.92 13.96 -2.98
CA ALA A 31 -6.09 14.56 -2.33
C ALA A 31 -5.87 14.89 -0.84
N GLY A 32 -4.67 14.65 -0.29
CA GLY A 32 -4.31 14.98 1.08
C GLY A 32 -4.55 13.87 2.10
N HIS A 33 -4.96 12.67 1.67
CA HIS A 33 -5.12 11.52 2.55
C HIS A 33 -3.78 10.87 2.88
N ARG A 34 -3.62 10.43 4.12
CA ARG A 34 -2.50 9.57 4.52
C ARG A 34 -2.77 8.15 4.03
N THR A 35 -1.89 7.66 3.15
CA THR A 35 -1.96 6.30 2.63
C THR A 35 -0.88 5.42 3.27
N GLY A 36 -1.12 4.11 3.33
CA GLY A 36 -0.18 3.12 3.85
C GLY A 36 -0.31 1.78 3.14
N ILE A 37 0.75 0.98 3.20
CA ILE A 37 0.84 -0.35 2.61
C ILE A 37 1.26 -1.33 3.70
N VAL A 38 0.65 -2.51 3.70
CA VAL A 38 1.07 -3.67 4.50
C VAL A 38 1.23 -4.86 3.57
N ASP A 39 2.45 -5.34 3.46
CA ASP A 39 2.77 -6.61 2.81
C ASP A 39 2.74 -7.70 3.87
N LEU A 40 2.03 -8.80 3.61
CA LEU A 40 1.93 -9.93 4.56
C LEU A 40 3.15 -10.84 4.54
N THR A 41 3.91 -10.80 3.44
CA THR A 41 5.16 -11.58 3.25
C THR A 41 6.20 -10.71 2.55
N GLU A 42 7.47 -11.06 2.71
CA GLU A 42 8.55 -10.36 1.99
C GLU A 42 8.70 -10.86 0.54
N GLY A 43 7.98 -11.92 0.17
CA GLY A 43 8.06 -12.56 -1.15
C GLY A 43 9.16 -13.61 -1.22
N GLU A 44 9.44 -14.31 -0.12
CA GLU A 44 10.61 -15.19 0.05
C GLU A 44 10.68 -16.37 -0.94
N THR A 45 9.57 -16.68 -1.62
CA THR A 45 9.47 -17.77 -2.61
C THR A 45 9.33 -17.28 -4.06
N GLY A 46 9.50 -15.98 -4.30
CA GLY A 46 9.55 -15.43 -5.67
C GLY A 46 10.76 -15.94 -6.45
N THR A 47 10.63 -16.07 -7.77
CA THR A 47 11.70 -16.51 -8.70
C THR A 47 12.48 -15.34 -9.27
#